data_AF-A0A4W3I8X0-F1
#
_entry.id   AF-A0A4W3I8X0-F1
#
_cell.length_a   1.000
_cell.length_b   1.000
_cell.length_c   1.000
_cell.angle_alpha   90.00
_cell.angle_beta   90.00
_cell.angle_gamma   90.00
#
_symmetry.space_group_name_H-M   'P 1'
#
loop_
_entity.id
_entity.type
_entity.pdbx_description
1 polymer ?
#
loop_
_entity_poly.entity_id
_entity_poly.type
_entity_poly.pdbx_seq_one_letter_code
_entity_poly.pdbx_strand_id
1 'polypeptide(L)'
;LAAFMLKRLRGDLIKGLSKGVINDLVDKMLDHEVINNSEKEDILEANSRTGDQARSLLDTIKRKGARASQKFIEALKESDNELATNLRLDCPAGKASTENPVYVRE
;
A
#
# COMPACT_ATOMS: atom_id res chain seq x y z
N LEU A 1 11.81 6.81 -4.82
CA LEU A 1 11.11 7.23 -3.58
C LEU A 1 10.15 6.16 -3.06
N ALA A 2 9.18 5.68 -3.85
CA ALA A 2 8.19 4.66 -3.44
C ALA A 2 8.79 3.41 -2.75
N ALA A 3 9.79 2.76 -3.36
CA ALA A 3 10.43 1.57 -2.80
C ALA A 3 11.11 1.83 -1.43
N PHE A 4 11.61 3.05 -1.19
CA PHE A 4 12.19 3.44 0.10
C PHE A 4 11.12 3.64 1.16
N MET A 5 9.99 4.26 0.81
CA MET A 5 8.86 4.44 1.72
C MET A 5 8.28 3.10 2.17
N LEU A 6 8.10 2.15 1.25
CA LEU A 6 7.66 0.79 1.58
C LEU A 6 8.61 0.08 2.54
N LYS A 7 9.93 0.25 2.37
CA LYS A 7 10.92 -0.34 3.29
C LYS A 7 10.83 0.28 4.69
N ARG A 8 10.66 1.59 4.78
CA ARG A 8 10.64 2.33 6.04
C ARG A 8 9.33 2.12 6.82
N LEU A 9 8.20 2.11 6.13
CA LEU A 9 6.86 2.00 6.72
C LEU A 9 6.35 0.56 6.74
N ARG A 10 7.18 -0.41 6.37
CA ARG A 10 6.84 -1.83 6.28
C ARG A 10 6.13 -2.33 7.54
N GLY A 11 6.62 -1.97 8.72
CA GLY A 11 6.06 -2.42 9.99
C GLY A 11 4.63 -1.91 10.22
N ASP A 12 4.38 -0.67 9.89
CA ASP A 12 3.08 -0.03 10.06
C ASP A 12 2.08 -0.49 8.98
N LEU A 13 2.57 -0.68 7.75
CA LEU A 13 1.81 -1.32 6.67
C LEU A 13 1.33 -2.71 7.07
N ILE A 14 2.21 -3.56 7.59
CA ILE A 14 1.84 -4.93 8.01
C ILE A 14 0.76 -4.92 9.11
N LYS A 15 0.79 -3.93 10.01
CA LYS A 15 -0.19 -3.81 11.11
C LYS A 15 -1.52 -3.21 10.64
N GLY A 16 -1.47 -2.28 9.69
CA GLY A 16 -2.66 -1.61 9.16
C GLY A 16 -3.40 -2.43 8.10
N LEU A 17 -2.69 -3.25 7.33
CA LEU A 17 -3.29 -4.06 6.28
C LEU A 17 -4.17 -5.17 6.85
N SER A 18 -5.48 -5.04 6.62
CA SER A 18 -6.44 -6.09 6.90
C SER A 18 -6.43 -7.15 5.79
N LYS A 19 -6.95 -8.35 6.07
CA LYS A 19 -7.01 -9.44 5.09
C LYS A 19 -7.79 -9.05 3.82
N GLY A 20 -8.86 -8.27 3.97
CA GLY A 20 -9.64 -7.77 2.84
C GLY A 20 -8.82 -6.84 1.96
N VAL A 21 -8.13 -5.87 2.56
CA VAL A 21 -7.26 -4.93 1.82
C VAL A 21 -6.11 -5.67 1.14
N ILE A 22 -5.53 -6.70 1.78
CA ILE A 22 -4.47 -7.51 1.17
C ILE A 22 -4.98 -8.24 -0.08
N ASN A 23 -6.15 -8.88 -0.02
CA ASN A 23 -6.73 -9.55 -1.19
C ASN A 23 -6.96 -8.56 -2.34
N ASP A 24 -7.58 -7.41 -2.06
CA ASP A 24 -7.80 -6.35 -3.04
C ASP A 24 -6.50 -5.86 -3.67
N LEU A 25 -5.47 -5.64 -2.85
CA LEU A 25 -4.16 -5.21 -3.33
C LEU A 25 -3.49 -6.28 -4.20
N VAL A 26 -3.60 -7.55 -3.83
CA VAL A 26 -3.06 -8.66 -4.61
C VAL A 26 -3.76 -8.74 -5.97
N ASP A 27 -5.09 -8.62 -6.01
CA ASP A 27 -5.85 -8.61 -7.26
C ASP A 27 -5.48 -7.42 -8.15
N LYS A 28 -5.39 -6.21 -7.59
CA LYS A 28 -4.92 -5.03 -8.35
C LYS A 28 -3.49 -5.18 -8.85
N MET A 29 -2.60 -5.82 -8.08
CA MET A 29 -1.23 -6.07 -8.54
C MET A 29 -1.17 -7.13 -9.63
N LEU A 30 -2.09 -8.09 -9.64
CA LEU A 30 -2.25 -9.06 -10.71
C LEU A 30 -2.79 -8.38 -11.98
N ASP A 31 -3.81 -7.54 -11.86
CA ASP A 31 -4.40 -6.77 -12.98
C ASP A 31 -3.39 -5.83 -13.63
N HIS A 32 -2.48 -5.26 -12.84
CA HIS A 32 -1.38 -4.43 -13.34
C HIS A 32 -0.18 -5.23 -13.87
N GLU A 33 -0.29 -6.56 -13.96
CA GLU A 33 0.77 -7.50 -14.35
C GLU A 33 2.06 -7.34 -13.52
N VAL A 34 1.91 -6.81 -12.30
CA VAL A 34 3.02 -6.65 -11.35
C VAL A 34 3.35 -8.01 -10.76
N ILE A 35 2.37 -8.84 -10.46
CA ILE A 35 2.55 -10.22 -10.00
C ILE A 35 1.81 -11.20 -10.90
N ASN A 36 2.19 -12.47 -10.89
CA ASN A 36 1.49 -13.53 -11.60
C ASN A 36 0.56 -14.36 -10.67
N ASN A 37 -0.24 -15.25 -11.25
CA ASN A 37 -1.16 -16.10 -10.47
C ASN A 37 -0.44 -16.98 -9.44
N SER A 38 0.75 -17.51 -9.77
CA SER A 38 1.54 -18.31 -8.83
C SER A 38 2.04 -17.48 -7.64
N GLU A 39 2.51 -16.25 -7.88
CA GLU A 39 2.93 -15.32 -6.83
C GLU A 39 1.73 -14.90 -5.96
N LYS A 40 0.54 -14.75 -6.54
CA LYS A 40 -0.71 -14.50 -5.80
C LYS A 40 -1.04 -15.66 -4.86
N GLU A 41 -1.02 -16.89 -5.35
CA GLU A 41 -1.26 -18.09 -4.53
C GLU A 41 -0.20 -18.20 -3.41
N ASP A 42 1.08 -17.95 -3.71
CA ASP A 42 2.14 -17.94 -2.69
C ASP A 42 1.92 -16.86 -1.62
N ILE A 43 1.41 -15.68 -2.00
CA ILE A 43 1.14 -14.61 -1.03
C ILE A 43 -0.07 -14.96 -0.17
N LEU A 44 -1.17 -15.43 -0.78
CA LEU A 44 -2.46 -15.61 -0.10
C LEU A 44 -2.62 -16.97 0.55
N GLU A 45 -2.23 -18.05 -0.12
CA GLU A 45 -2.44 -19.43 0.32
C GLU A 45 -1.28 -19.98 1.15
N ALA A 46 -0.03 -19.61 0.83
CA ALA A 46 1.12 -20.09 1.61
C ALA A 46 1.21 -19.44 3.01
N ASN A 47 0.48 -18.34 3.26
CA ASN A 47 0.52 -17.60 4.51
C ASN A 47 -0.87 -17.58 5.19
N SER A 48 -1.00 -18.28 6.31
CA SER A 48 -2.25 -18.34 7.09
C SER A 48 -2.53 -17.09 7.94
N ARG A 49 -1.50 -16.29 8.21
CA ARG A 49 -1.58 -15.07 9.03
C ARG A 49 -1.55 -13.83 8.15
N THR A 50 -2.48 -12.91 8.38
CA THR A 50 -2.56 -11.60 7.70
C THR A 50 -1.21 -10.87 7.67
N GLY A 51 -0.47 -10.89 8.78
CA GLY A 51 0.83 -10.23 8.85
C GLY A 51 1.91 -10.85 7.96
N ASP A 52 1.85 -12.17 7.75
CA ASP A 52 2.80 -12.88 6.89
C ASP A 52 2.43 -12.71 5.40
N GLN A 53 1.13 -12.68 5.09
CA GLN A 53 0.62 -12.29 3.76
C GLN A 53 1.09 -10.88 3.37
N ALA A 54 0.93 -9.90 4.27
CA ALA A 54 1.39 -8.53 4.04
C ALA A 54 2.91 -8.44 3.85
N ARG A 55 3.70 -9.22 4.59
CA ARG A 55 5.15 -9.31 4.42
C ARG A 55 5.52 -9.84 3.04
N SER A 56 4.93 -10.95 2.63
CA SER A 56 5.17 -11.57 1.31
C SER A 56 4.80 -10.62 0.18
N LEU A 57 3.65 -9.96 0.26
CA LEU A 57 3.22 -8.95 -0.73
C LEU A 57 4.26 -7.83 -0.87
N LEU A 58 4.67 -7.22 0.25
CA LEU A 58 5.64 -6.13 0.25
C LEU A 58 7.03 -6.58 -0.25
N ASP A 59 7.46 -7.80 0.07
CA ASP A 59 8.72 -8.35 -0.45
C ASP A 59 8.69 -8.59 -1.95
N THR A 60 7.59 -9.12 -2.47
CA THR A 60 7.40 -9.34 -3.91
C THR A 60 7.41 -8.01 -4.66
N ILE A 61 6.65 -7.02 -4.19
CA ILE A 61 6.62 -5.67 -4.82
C ILE A 61 7.99 -5.00 -4.79
N LYS A 62 8.71 -5.13 -3.67
CA LYS A 62 10.06 -4.58 -3.54
C LYS A 62 11.05 -5.25 -4.50
N ARG A 63 10.95 -6.57 -4.70
CA ARG A 63 11.77 -7.32 -5.67
C ARG A 63 11.49 -6.90 -7.12
N LYS A 64 10.23 -6.60 -7.45
CA LYS A 64 9.81 -6.10 -8.78
C LYS A 64 10.34 -4.70 -9.07
N GLY A 65 10.56 -3.89 -8.05
CA GLY A 65 11.25 -2.60 -8.14
C GLY A 65 10.35 -1.36 -7.99
N ALA A 66 10.86 -0.21 -8.40
CA ALA A 66 10.23 1.08 -8.09
C ALA A 66 8.87 1.29 -8.78
N ARG A 67 8.67 0.75 -9.98
CA ARG A 67 7.41 0.88 -10.74
C ARG A 67 6.28 0.11 -10.07
N ALA A 68 6.56 -1.12 -9.62
CA ALA A 68 5.65 -1.92 -8.81
C ALA A 68 5.33 -1.24 -7.48
N SER A 69 6.35 -0.69 -6.82
CA SER A 69 6.19 0.04 -5.56
C SER A 69 5.25 1.24 -5.69
N GLN A 70 5.30 1.94 -6.82
CA GLN A 70 4.40 3.05 -7.09
C GLN A 70 2.96 2.58 -7.31
N LYS A 71 2.77 1.53 -8.12
CA LYS A 71 1.45 0.92 -8.37
C LYS A 71 0.80 0.42 -7.09
N PHE A 72 1.57 -0.17 -6.19
CA PHE A 72 1.07 -0.56 -4.87
C PHE A 72 0.55 0.62 -4.05
N ILE A 73 1.25 1.75 -4.03
CA ILE A 73 0.81 2.94 -3.31
C ILE A 73 -0.48 3.51 -3.91
N GLU A 74 -0.61 3.50 -5.24
CA GLU A 74 -1.84 3.89 -5.95
C GLU A 74 -3.00 2.98 -5.54
N ALA A 75 -2.81 1.66 -5.61
CA ALA A 75 -3.81 0.67 -5.21
C ALA A 75 -4.20 0.78 -3.73
N LEU A 76 -3.24 1.05 -2.84
CA LEU A 76 -3.49 1.25 -1.41
C LEU A 76 -4.33 2.49 -1.15
N LYS A 77 -4.11 3.59 -1.88
CA LYS A 77 -4.92 4.81 -1.74
C LYS A 77 -6.36 4.61 -2.16
N GLU A 78 -6.60 3.76 -3.15
CA GLU A 78 -7.94 3.43 -3.62
C GLU A 78 -8.68 2.47 -2.68
N SER A 79 -7.96 1.49 -2.11
CA SER A 79 -8.55 0.50 -1.21
C SER A 79 -8.68 1.02 0.23
N ASP A 80 -7.70 1.79 0.72
CA ASP A 80 -7.69 2.38 2.05
C ASP A 80 -6.90 3.70 2.07
N ASN A 81 -7.62 4.78 1.74
CA ASN A 81 -7.06 6.12 1.71
C ASN A 81 -6.59 6.61 3.09
N GLU A 82 -7.27 6.19 4.15
CA GLU A 82 -6.96 6.59 5.52
C GLU A 82 -5.62 6.00 5.96
N LEU A 83 -5.40 4.70 5.71
CA LEU A 83 -4.09 4.06 5.92
C LEU A 83 -2.99 4.73 5.11
N ALA A 84 -3.23 5.01 3.83
CA ALA A 84 -2.24 5.66 2.97
C ALA A 84 -1.85 7.06 3.50
N THR A 85 -2.81 7.82 4.01
CA THR A 85 -2.61 9.15 4.59
C THR A 85 -1.92 9.09 5.94
N ASN A 86 -2.34 8.17 6.82
CA ASN A 86 -1.70 7.92 8.12
C ASN A 86 -0.23 7.53 7.98
N LEU A 87 0.09 6.78 6.92
CA LEU A 87 1.46 6.36 6.59
C LEU A 87 2.24 7.41 5.79
N ARG A 88 1.65 8.56 5.49
CA ARG A 88 2.25 9.64 4.69
C ARG A 88 2.71 9.19 3.29
N LEU A 89 1.98 8.25 2.69
CA LEU A 89 2.20 7.77 1.31
C LEU A 89 1.51 8.69 0.27
N ASP A 90 0.74 9.66 0.74
CA ASP A 90 0.11 10.78 0.05
C ASP A 90 1.12 11.85 -0.41
N CYS A 91 2.15 11.47 -1.15
CA CYS A 91 2.95 12.49 -1.84
C CYS A 91 3.21 12.16 -3.30
N PRO A 92 2.33 12.58 -4.22
CA PRO A 92 2.78 13.30 -5.39
C PRO A 92 3.13 14.73 -4.95
N ALA A 93 4.26 15.28 -5.43
CA ALA A 93 4.53 16.69 -5.26
C ALA A 93 3.33 17.53 -5.72
N GLY A 94 2.79 18.38 -4.83
CA GLY A 94 1.62 19.24 -5.04
C GLY A 94 0.30 18.49 -4.82
N LYS A 95 -0.47 18.76 -3.75
CA LYS A 95 -0.98 20.09 -3.42
C LYS A 95 -1.05 20.33 -1.92
N ALA A 96 -0.73 21.57 -1.55
CA ALA A 96 -1.26 22.18 -0.35
C ALA A 96 -2.80 22.20 -0.44
N SER A 97 -3.42 21.51 0.49
CA SER A 97 -4.72 21.88 1.05
C SER A 97 -4.48 21.79 2.56
N THR A 98 -3.99 22.82 3.24
CA THR A 98 -4.80 23.93 3.80
C THR A 98 -6.19 23.49 4.23
N GLU A 99 -6.28 22.80 5.36
CA GLU A 99 -7.47 22.87 6.22
C GLU A 99 -7.09 23.49 7.56
N ASN A 100 -6.94 24.82 7.55
CA ASN A 100 -7.57 25.74 8.50
C ASN A 100 -7.37 27.17 7.95
N PRO A 101 -8.39 28.05 7.91
CA PRO A 101 -9.22 28.38 9.07
C PRO A 101 -10.72 28.59 8.78
N VAL A 102 -11.62 28.16 9.68
CA VAL A 102 -12.94 28.79 9.77
C VAL A 102 -12.87 29.88 10.83
N TYR A 103 -12.92 31.13 10.35
CA TYR A 103 -13.14 32.35 11.13
C TYR A 103 -14.43 32.25 11.95
N VAL A 104 -14.36 32.55 13.25
CA VAL A 104 -15.37 33.43 13.87
C VAL A 104 -14.66 34.35 14.86
N ARG A 105 -14.45 35.58 14.45
CA ARG A 105 -14.43 36.74 15.35
C ARG A 105 -15.87 37.19 15.45
N GLU A 106 -16.44 37.14 16.64
CA GLU A 106 -17.30 38.21 17.18
C GLU A 106 -16.96 38.40 18.66
#